data_AF-A0A1F9M090-F1
#
_entry.id   AF-A0A1F9M090-F1
#
_cell.length_a   1.000
_cell.length_b   1.000
_cell.length_c   1.000
_cell.angle_alpha   90.00
_cell.angle_beta   90.00
_cell.angle_gamma   90.00
#
_symmetry.space_group_name_H-M   'P 1'
#
loop_
_entity.id
_entity.type
_entity.pdbx_description
1 polymer ?
#
loop_
_entity_poly.entity_id
_entity_poly.type
_entity_poly.pdbx_seq_one_letter_code
_entity_poly.pdbx_strand_id
1 'polypeptide(L)'
;MEEMNAMIKQDADNAARADKFMREAASVLERADDSMKKLNVSMGEINAAGLETQDIVKTINGIAFQTNLLALNAAVEAARAGEAGAGFAVVADEVRSLARRAAEAAGHTSALIDGTTARVEAGAALTGETCESFHLAHQAVGKIAALLSELASASREEASAVQQVNEAINRVDYTAQQNAAAAEETAAAADELVMQSESILTSVEELLSLVGISKEIVQKTGE
;
A
#
# COMPACT_ATOMS: atom_id res chain seq x y z
N MET A 1 -4.97 -30.51 -13.81
CA MET A 1 -3.81 -29.83 -14.43
C MET A 1 -4.23 -28.60 -15.21
N GLU A 2 -5.22 -28.69 -16.11
CA GLU A 2 -5.77 -27.51 -16.80
C GLU A 2 -6.33 -26.45 -15.83
N GLU A 3 -7.08 -26.87 -14.81
CA GLU A 3 -7.59 -25.96 -13.77
C GLU A 3 -6.46 -25.28 -12.97
N MET A 4 -5.36 -26.00 -12.71
CA MET A 4 -4.20 -25.45 -11.99
C MET A 4 -3.47 -24.41 -12.85
N ASN A 5 -3.24 -24.70 -14.14
CA ASN A 5 -2.70 -23.72 -15.07
C ASN A 5 -3.60 -22.49 -15.24
N ALA A 6 -4.92 -22.68 -15.25
CA ALA A 6 -5.88 -21.58 -15.31
C ALA A 6 -5.80 -20.70 -14.06
N MET A 7 -5.73 -21.29 -12.86
CA MET A 7 -5.56 -20.54 -11.61
C MET A 7 -4.25 -19.77 -11.57
N ILE A 8 -3.12 -20.41 -11.91
CA ILE A 8 -1.81 -19.75 -11.91
C ILE A 8 -1.77 -18.56 -12.87
N LYS A 9 -2.37 -18.72 -14.06
CA LYS A 9 -2.48 -17.61 -15.03
C LYS A 9 -3.35 -16.49 -14.49
N GLN A 10 -4.47 -16.82 -13.86
CA GLN A 10 -5.35 -15.85 -13.22
C GLN A 10 -4.64 -15.10 -12.08
N ASP A 11 -3.81 -15.77 -11.29
CA ASP A 11 -3.02 -15.14 -10.22
C ASP A 11 -1.97 -14.18 -10.78
N ALA A 12 -1.27 -14.55 -11.87
CA ALA A 12 -0.35 -13.66 -12.56
C ALA A 12 -1.05 -12.40 -13.10
N ASP A 13 -2.23 -12.57 -13.72
CA ASP A 13 -3.04 -11.46 -14.24
C ASP A 13 -3.59 -10.57 -13.10
N ASN A 14 -4.01 -11.17 -11.99
CA ASN A 14 -4.45 -10.44 -10.80
C ASN A 14 -3.31 -9.64 -10.16
N ALA A 15 -2.11 -10.22 -10.05
CA ALA A 15 -0.93 -9.54 -9.55
C ALA A 15 -0.55 -8.34 -10.45
N ALA A 16 -0.59 -8.51 -11.78
CA ALA A 16 -0.34 -7.43 -12.72
C ALA A 16 -1.38 -6.29 -12.64
N ARG A 17 -2.66 -6.64 -12.48
CA ARG A 17 -3.73 -5.64 -12.26
C ARG A 17 -3.55 -4.89 -10.94
N ALA A 18 -3.19 -5.60 -9.88
CA ALA A 18 -2.93 -4.99 -8.58
C ALA A 18 -1.70 -4.05 -8.63
N ASP A 19 -0.63 -4.41 -9.35
CA ASP A 19 0.53 -3.52 -9.56
C ASP A 19 0.11 -2.21 -10.22
N LYS A 20 -0.77 -2.29 -11.24
CA LYS A 20 -1.33 -1.09 -11.88
C LYS A 20 -2.07 -0.20 -10.87
N PHE A 21 -2.92 -0.78 -10.02
CA PHE A 21 -3.63 -0.01 -8.99
C PHE A 21 -2.68 0.60 -7.95
N MET A 22 -1.60 -0.09 -7.60
CA MET A 22 -0.57 0.46 -6.72
C MET A 22 0.16 1.64 -7.36
N ARG A 23 0.46 1.60 -8.66
CA ARG A 23 1.03 2.74 -9.38
C ARG A 23 0.10 3.95 -9.43
N GLU A 24 -1.19 3.70 -9.65
CA GLU A 24 -2.22 4.75 -9.59
C GLU A 24 -2.30 5.36 -8.18
N ALA A 25 -2.29 4.53 -7.14
CA ALA A 25 -2.27 4.99 -5.74
C ALA A 25 -1.01 5.81 -5.41
N ALA A 26 0.16 5.39 -5.91
CA ALA A 26 1.41 6.14 -5.74
C ALA A 26 1.31 7.54 -6.37
N SER A 27 0.72 7.65 -7.57
CA SER A 27 0.49 8.95 -8.23
C SER A 27 -0.46 9.85 -7.44
N VAL A 28 -1.50 9.29 -6.81
CA VAL A 28 -2.41 10.04 -5.92
C VAL A 28 -1.67 10.55 -4.69
N LEU A 29 -0.81 9.71 -4.07
CA LEU A 29 0.00 10.10 -2.92
C LEU A 29 1.02 11.20 -3.27
N GLU A 30 1.64 11.14 -4.45
CA GLU A 30 2.54 12.19 -4.94
C GLU A 30 1.82 13.54 -5.09
N ARG A 31 0.60 13.54 -5.62
CA ARG A 31 -0.24 14.74 -5.70
C ARG A 31 -0.67 15.24 -4.33
N ALA A 32 -0.91 14.35 -3.37
CA ALA A 32 -1.22 14.71 -2.00
C ALA A 32 -0.02 15.39 -1.32
N ASP A 33 1.20 14.86 -1.53
CA ASP A 33 2.44 15.46 -1.03
C ASP A 33 2.67 16.88 -1.59
N ASP A 34 2.49 17.08 -2.91
CA ASP A 34 2.58 18.42 -3.52
C ASP A 34 1.52 19.39 -2.95
N SER A 35 0.30 18.90 -2.71
CA SER A 35 -0.77 19.69 -2.11
C SER A 35 -0.43 20.08 -0.66
N MET A 36 0.17 19.18 0.11
CA MET A 36 0.62 19.46 1.48
C MET A 36 1.78 20.46 1.52
N LYS A 37 2.72 20.37 0.57
CA LYS A 37 3.80 21.37 0.44
C LYS A 37 3.24 22.77 0.19
N LYS A 38 2.28 22.89 -0.73
CA LYS A 38 1.58 24.16 -1.00
C LYS A 38 0.84 24.68 0.23
N LEU A 39 0.14 23.80 0.95
CA LEU A 39 -0.56 24.17 2.17
C LEU A 39 0.41 24.69 3.24
N ASN A 40 1.57 24.05 3.41
CA ASN A 40 2.59 24.47 4.37
C ASN A 40 3.16 25.86 4.00
N VAL A 41 3.41 26.12 2.72
CA VAL A 41 3.82 27.44 2.23
C VAL A 41 2.74 28.50 2.55
N SER A 42 1.47 28.22 2.25
CA SER A 42 0.38 29.16 2.55
C SER A 42 0.21 29.41 4.04
N MET A 43 0.39 28.41 4.90
CA MET A 43 0.39 28.63 6.35
C MET A 43 1.54 29.54 6.80
N GLY A 44 2.73 29.38 6.20
CA GLY A 44 3.86 30.29 6.41
C GLY A 44 3.57 31.73 5.98
N GLU A 45 2.94 31.92 4.82
CA GLU A 45 2.52 33.24 4.33
C GLU A 45 1.48 33.90 5.24
N ILE A 46 0.48 33.14 5.71
CA ILE A 46 -0.53 33.63 6.65
C ILE A 46 0.14 34.04 7.97
N ASN A 47 1.09 33.25 8.46
CA ASN A 47 1.80 33.58 9.69
C ASN A 47 2.62 34.88 9.54
N ALA A 48 3.34 35.04 8.43
CA ALA A 48 4.10 36.25 8.13
C ALA A 48 3.18 37.49 8.04
N ALA A 49 2.05 37.38 7.34
CA ALA A 49 1.06 38.45 7.25
C ALA A 49 0.43 38.79 8.62
N GLY A 50 0.24 37.79 9.48
CA GLY A 50 -0.20 37.99 10.86
C GLY A 50 0.79 38.83 11.67
N LEU A 51 2.08 38.50 11.60
CA LEU A 51 3.15 39.26 12.27
C LEU A 51 3.23 40.71 11.77
N GLU A 52 3.17 40.92 10.46
CA GLU A 52 3.16 42.27 9.87
C GLU A 52 1.94 43.09 10.34
N THR A 53 0.76 42.47 10.34
CA THR A 53 -0.47 43.10 10.85
C THR A 53 -0.33 43.47 12.32
N GLN A 54 0.34 42.63 13.12
CA GLN A 54 0.56 42.92 14.52
C GLN A 54 1.45 44.14 14.74
N ASP A 55 2.48 44.33 13.92
CA ASP A 55 3.35 45.50 13.99
C ASP A 55 2.62 46.80 13.56
N ILE A 56 1.71 46.71 12.59
CA ILE A 56 0.80 47.81 12.26
C ILE A 56 -0.09 48.16 13.45
N VAL A 57 -0.68 47.16 14.11
CA VAL A 57 -1.54 47.38 15.29
C VAL A 57 -0.76 47.99 16.46
N LYS A 58 0.50 47.55 16.70
CA LYS A 58 1.39 48.19 17.69
C LYS A 58 1.63 49.66 17.35
N THR A 59 1.84 49.99 16.08
CA THR A 59 2.03 51.37 15.62
C THR A 59 0.77 52.22 15.87
N ILE A 60 -0.41 51.69 15.56
CA ILE A 60 -1.71 52.35 15.83
C ILE A 60 -1.88 52.61 17.33
N ASN A 61 -1.55 51.63 18.18
CA ASN A 61 -1.60 51.81 19.63
C ASN A 61 -0.62 52.90 20.11
N GLY A 62 0.57 52.98 19.51
CA GLY A 62 1.52 54.06 19.74
C GLY A 62 0.98 55.44 19.37
N ILE A 63 0.32 55.56 18.21
CA ILE A 63 -0.34 56.80 17.76
C ILE A 63 -1.47 57.18 18.72
N ALA A 64 -2.29 56.22 19.15
CA ALA A 64 -3.36 56.45 20.12
C ALA A 64 -2.81 56.97 21.46
N PHE A 65 -1.71 56.39 21.94
CA PHE A 65 -1.04 56.85 23.15
C PHE A 65 -0.49 58.27 23.02
N GLN A 66 0.20 58.59 21.92
CA GLN A 66 0.70 59.94 21.64
C GLN A 66 -0.44 60.97 21.53
N THR A 67 -1.54 60.60 20.89
CA THR A 67 -2.74 61.46 20.74
C THR A 67 -3.37 61.73 22.11
N ASN A 68 -3.47 60.71 22.96
CA ASN A 68 -3.95 60.85 24.33
C ASN A 68 -3.07 61.81 25.16
N LEU A 69 -1.73 61.74 24.99
CA LEU A 69 -0.81 62.64 25.68
C LEU A 69 -0.89 64.08 25.16
N LEU A 70 -1.04 64.27 23.84
CA LEU A 70 -1.27 65.58 23.21
C LEU A 70 -2.57 66.21 23.68
N ALA A 71 -3.65 65.43 23.76
CA ALA A 71 -4.95 65.88 24.24
C ALA A 71 -4.89 66.28 25.72
N LEU A 72 -4.15 65.53 26.55
CA LEU A 72 -3.91 65.89 27.95
C LEU A 72 -3.19 67.25 28.06
N ASN A 73 -2.13 67.46 27.28
CA ASN A 73 -1.41 68.74 27.26
C ASN A 73 -2.33 69.90 26.82
N ALA A 74 -3.17 69.69 25.81
CA ALA A 74 -4.14 70.68 25.35
C ALA A 74 -5.19 71.00 26.43
N ALA A 75 -5.68 70.00 27.16
CA ALA A 75 -6.62 70.20 28.27
C ALA A 75 -5.98 71.04 29.40
N VAL A 76 -4.70 70.80 29.72
CA VAL A 76 -3.95 71.58 30.72
C VAL A 76 -3.80 73.04 30.27
N GLU A 77 -3.43 73.29 29.02
CA GLU A 77 -3.26 74.66 28.50
C GLU A 77 -4.61 75.39 28.39
N ALA A 78 -5.67 74.68 28.01
CA ALA A 78 -7.03 75.22 28.02
C ALA A 78 -7.49 75.63 29.43
N ALA A 79 -7.20 74.82 30.45
CA ALA A 79 -7.47 75.18 31.84
C ALA A 79 -6.66 76.41 32.29
N ARG A 80 -5.43 76.56 31.80
CA ARG A 80 -4.56 77.71 32.09
C ARG A 80 -5.07 79.01 31.48
N ALA A 81 -5.75 78.94 30.33
CA ALA A 81 -6.36 80.09 29.66
C ALA A 81 -7.70 80.56 30.29
N GLY A 82 -8.22 79.86 31.30
CA GLY A 82 -9.45 80.24 32.00
C GLY A 82 -10.69 80.23 31.08
N GLU A 83 -11.53 81.26 31.15
CA GLU A 83 -12.76 81.33 30.35
C GLU A 83 -12.52 81.34 28.83
N ALA A 84 -11.39 81.90 28.37
CA ALA A 84 -11.03 81.90 26.94
C ALA A 84 -10.72 80.49 26.40
N GLY A 85 -10.36 79.55 27.27
CA GLY A 85 -10.01 78.17 26.92
C GLY A 85 -11.16 77.17 27.03
N ALA A 86 -12.35 77.57 27.51
CA ALA A 86 -13.44 76.64 27.83
C ALA A 86 -13.88 75.77 26.63
N GLY A 87 -13.97 76.36 25.43
CA GLY A 87 -14.28 75.61 24.21
C GLY A 87 -13.19 74.62 23.79
N PHE A 88 -11.92 74.97 23.99
CA PHE A 88 -10.78 74.09 23.70
C PHE A 88 -10.69 72.91 24.68
N ALA A 89 -11.06 73.11 25.95
CA ALA A 89 -11.08 72.05 26.94
C ALA A 89 -12.03 70.90 26.54
N VAL A 90 -13.23 71.23 26.05
CA VAL A 90 -14.22 70.23 25.60
C VAL A 90 -13.68 69.41 24.42
N VAL A 91 -13.05 70.08 23.45
CA VAL A 91 -12.45 69.39 22.30
C VAL A 91 -11.30 68.49 22.75
N ALA A 92 -10.45 68.95 23.68
CA ALA A 92 -9.34 68.16 24.20
C ALA A 92 -9.84 66.88 24.91
N ASP A 93 -10.90 66.97 25.71
CA ASP A 93 -11.49 65.80 26.37
C ASP A 93 -12.12 64.81 25.37
N GLU A 94 -12.77 65.29 24.32
CA GLU A 94 -13.32 64.42 23.26
C GLU A 94 -12.21 63.70 22.48
N VAL A 95 -11.13 64.42 22.11
CA VAL A 95 -9.96 63.83 21.45
C VAL A 95 -9.30 62.78 22.35
N ARG A 96 -9.21 63.05 23.67
CA ARG A 96 -8.67 62.12 24.65
C ARG A 96 -9.53 60.86 24.77
N SER A 97 -10.85 61.02 24.80
CA SER A 97 -11.80 59.90 24.82
C SER A 97 -11.66 59.03 23.57
N LEU A 98 -11.55 59.65 22.39
CA LEU A 98 -11.35 58.95 21.12
C LEU A 98 -10.01 58.19 21.08
N ALA A 99 -8.94 58.81 21.56
CA ALA A 99 -7.62 58.18 21.65
C ALA A 99 -7.63 56.94 22.56
N ARG A 100 -8.31 57.00 23.72
CA ARG A 100 -8.46 55.84 24.60
C ARG A 100 -9.24 54.71 23.93
N ARG A 101 -10.34 55.03 23.23
CA ARG A 101 -11.14 54.04 22.47
C ARG A 101 -10.32 53.39 21.35
N ALA A 102 -9.47 54.16 20.67
CA ALA A 102 -8.57 53.65 19.64
C ALA A 102 -7.53 52.67 20.22
N ALA A 103 -6.94 52.99 21.38
CA ALA A 103 -6.00 52.10 22.07
C ALA A 103 -6.66 50.77 22.50
N GLU A 104 -7.88 50.84 23.03
CA GLU A 104 -8.66 49.65 23.40
C GLU A 104 -8.98 48.76 22.19
N ALA A 105 -9.42 49.36 21.07
CA ALA A 105 -9.68 48.65 19.82
C ALA A 105 -8.42 48.02 19.21
N ALA A 106 -7.28 48.72 19.29
CA ALA A 106 -5.98 48.20 18.87
C ALA A 106 -5.58 46.99 19.73
N GLY A 107 -5.76 47.07 21.05
CA GLY A 107 -5.51 45.94 21.97
C GLY A 107 -6.36 44.71 21.65
N HIS A 108 -7.66 44.89 21.40
CA HIS A 108 -8.55 43.80 21.00
C HIS A 108 -8.14 43.17 19.66
N THR A 109 -7.77 44.00 18.68
CA THR A 109 -7.27 43.53 17.38
C THR A 109 -5.97 42.73 17.53
N SER A 110 -5.04 43.19 18.38
CA SER A 110 -3.80 42.45 18.66
C SER A 110 -4.09 41.06 19.21
N ALA A 111 -4.99 40.95 20.19
CA ALA A 111 -5.35 39.65 20.78
C ALA A 111 -5.98 38.68 19.76
N LEU A 112 -6.78 39.20 18.81
CA LEU A 112 -7.32 38.39 17.71
C LEU A 112 -6.24 37.90 16.75
N ILE A 113 -5.25 38.73 16.45
CA ILE A 113 -4.11 38.36 15.61
C ILE A 113 -3.28 37.29 16.31
N ASP A 114 -2.92 37.48 17.58
CA ASP A 114 -2.19 36.50 18.38
C ASP A 114 -2.89 35.14 18.38
N GLY A 115 -4.21 35.13 18.61
CA GLY A 115 -5.00 33.92 18.58
C GLY A 115 -5.07 33.25 17.19
N THR A 116 -5.04 34.04 16.12
CA THR A 116 -5.02 33.53 14.74
C THR A 116 -3.66 32.91 14.41
N THR A 117 -2.57 33.59 14.76
CA THR A 117 -1.19 33.10 14.60
C THR A 117 -1.01 31.76 15.33
N ALA A 118 -1.45 31.66 16.59
CA ALA A 118 -1.37 30.40 17.34
C ALA A 118 -2.15 29.25 16.67
N ARG A 119 -3.31 29.52 16.06
CA ARG A 119 -4.07 28.50 15.32
C ARG A 119 -3.38 28.08 14.03
N VAL A 120 -2.73 29.01 13.34
CA VAL A 120 -1.96 28.74 12.11
C VAL A 120 -0.75 27.87 12.44
N GLU A 121 -0.02 28.16 13.52
CA GLU A 121 1.09 27.33 13.99
C GLU A 121 0.65 25.91 14.34
N ALA A 122 -0.47 25.76 15.06
CA ALA A 122 -1.05 24.46 15.34
C ALA A 122 -1.47 23.72 14.05
N GLY A 123 -2.04 24.43 13.08
CA GLY A 123 -2.39 23.88 11.77
C GLY A 123 -1.18 23.43 10.96
N ALA A 124 -0.07 24.18 11.03
CA ALA A 124 1.20 23.80 10.40
C ALA A 124 1.77 22.52 11.01
N ALA A 125 1.70 22.35 12.34
CA ALA A 125 2.13 21.13 13.01
C ALA A 125 1.31 19.90 12.55
N LEU A 126 -0.03 20.01 12.51
CA LEU A 126 -0.91 18.93 12.02
C LEU A 126 -0.65 18.59 10.55
N THR A 127 -0.38 19.60 9.73
CA THR A 127 -0.01 19.41 8.31
C THR A 127 1.31 18.65 8.20
N GLY A 128 2.29 18.94 9.06
CA GLY A 128 3.56 18.23 9.15
C GLY A 128 3.38 16.73 9.49
N GLU A 129 2.59 16.42 10.50
CA GLU A 129 2.26 15.02 10.87
C GLU A 129 1.54 14.27 9.74
N THR A 130 0.63 14.96 9.04
CA THR A 130 -0.07 14.37 7.90
C THR A 130 0.88 14.11 6.72
N CYS A 131 1.85 14.99 6.50
CA CYS A 131 2.89 14.81 5.49
C CYS A 131 3.73 13.55 5.78
N GLU A 132 4.13 13.35 7.04
CA GLU A 132 4.84 12.13 7.46
C GLU A 132 3.99 10.87 7.23
N SER A 133 2.70 10.93 7.54
CA SER A 133 1.76 9.83 7.30
C SER A 133 1.64 9.48 5.81
N PHE A 134 1.57 10.47 4.92
CA PHE A 134 1.59 10.23 3.47
C PHE A 134 2.92 9.68 2.97
N HIS A 135 4.04 10.12 3.54
CA HIS A 135 5.35 9.56 3.21
C HIS A 135 5.42 8.07 3.55
N LEU A 136 4.96 7.67 4.74
CA LEU A 136 4.87 6.27 5.15
C LEU A 136 3.94 5.46 4.25
N ALA A 137 2.77 6.02 3.89
CA ALA A 137 1.84 5.40 2.95
C ALA A 137 2.48 5.18 1.57
N HIS A 138 3.23 6.16 1.06
CA HIS A 138 3.93 6.06 -0.22
C HIS A 138 4.97 4.94 -0.21
N GLN A 139 5.76 4.82 0.88
CA GLN A 139 6.69 3.71 1.04
C GLN A 139 5.97 2.36 1.09
N ALA A 140 4.83 2.26 1.78
CA ALA A 140 4.05 1.03 1.87
C ALA A 140 3.50 0.60 0.51
N VAL A 141 2.95 1.54 -0.28
CA VAL A 141 2.50 1.28 -1.65
C VAL A 141 3.65 0.78 -2.52
N GLY A 142 4.84 1.39 -2.41
CA GLY A 142 6.02 0.93 -3.15
C GLY A 142 6.45 -0.50 -2.79
N LYS A 143 6.40 -0.87 -1.50
CA LYS A 143 6.68 -2.25 -1.07
C LYS A 143 5.66 -3.24 -1.60
N ILE A 144 4.37 -2.89 -1.58
CA ILE A 144 3.30 -3.76 -2.12
C ILE A 144 3.47 -3.93 -3.63
N ALA A 145 3.80 -2.87 -4.37
CA ALA A 145 4.07 -2.97 -5.81
C ALA A 145 5.25 -3.92 -6.11
N ALA A 146 6.33 -3.85 -5.33
CA ALA A 146 7.45 -4.78 -5.46
C ALA A 146 7.03 -6.24 -5.23
N LEU A 147 6.28 -6.52 -4.16
CA LEU A 147 5.76 -7.86 -3.87
C LEU A 147 4.83 -8.39 -4.97
N LEU A 148 3.99 -7.53 -5.54
CA LEU A 148 3.11 -7.91 -6.65
C LEU A 148 3.90 -8.22 -7.94
N SER A 149 4.98 -7.49 -8.20
CA SER A 149 5.88 -7.80 -9.31
C SER A 149 6.59 -9.14 -9.11
N GLU A 150 7.02 -9.45 -7.88
CA GLU A 150 7.60 -10.73 -7.53
C GLU A 150 6.58 -11.86 -7.69
N LEU A 151 5.36 -11.68 -7.18
CA LEU A 151 4.26 -12.63 -7.31
C LEU A 151 3.94 -12.91 -8.79
N ALA A 152 3.82 -11.87 -9.62
CA ALA A 152 3.57 -12.03 -11.05
C ALA A 152 4.69 -12.78 -11.78
N SER A 153 5.93 -12.71 -11.27
CA SER A 153 7.07 -13.47 -11.80
C SER A 153 7.03 -14.93 -11.33
N ALA A 154 6.81 -15.15 -10.03
CA ALA A 154 6.70 -16.47 -9.42
C ALA A 154 5.55 -17.28 -10.06
N SER A 155 4.38 -16.69 -10.26
CA SER A 155 3.27 -17.36 -10.95
C SER A 155 3.61 -17.72 -12.40
N ARG A 156 4.41 -16.91 -13.11
CA ARG A 156 4.88 -17.28 -14.46
C ARG A 156 5.83 -18.48 -14.43
N GLU A 157 6.68 -18.57 -13.41
CA GLU A 157 7.58 -19.71 -13.20
C GLU A 157 6.80 -20.98 -12.83
N GLU A 158 5.82 -20.87 -11.91
CA GLU A 158 4.91 -21.97 -11.56
C GLU A 158 4.16 -22.50 -12.77
N ALA A 159 3.67 -21.62 -13.66
CA ALA A 159 3.00 -22.05 -14.89
C ALA A 159 3.91 -22.92 -15.77
N SER A 160 5.19 -22.54 -15.89
CA SER A 160 6.19 -23.34 -16.62
C SER A 160 6.49 -24.66 -15.92
N ALA A 161 6.60 -24.66 -14.60
CA ALA A 161 6.83 -25.89 -13.82
C ALA A 161 5.66 -26.86 -13.96
N VAL A 162 4.41 -26.38 -13.92
CA VAL A 162 3.21 -27.21 -14.12
C VAL A 162 3.15 -27.79 -15.53
N GLN A 163 3.61 -27.06 -16.55
CA GLN A 163 3.75 -27.63 -17.91
C GLN A 163 4.73 -28.80 -17.93
N GLN A 164 5.90 -28.68 -17.28
CA GLN A 164 6.88 -29.77 -17.21
C GLN A 164 6.34 -30.99 -16.45
N VAL A 165 5.61 -30.77 -15.35
CA VAL A 165 4.93 -31.86 -14.62
C VAL A 165 3.91 -32.55 -15.51
N ASN A 166 3.18 -31.81 -16.36
CA ASN A 166 2.21 -32.39 -17.30
C ASN A 166 2.91 -33.33 -18.29
N GLU A 167 4.02 -32.89 -18.88
CA GLU A 167 4.82 -33.71 -19.79
C GLU A 167 5.35 -34.98 -19.10
N ALA A 168 5.84 -34.85 -17.85
CA ALA A 168 6.31 -35.99 -17.08
C ALA A 168 5.19 -37.00 -16.79
N ILE A 169 3.99 -36.53 -16.43
CA ILE A 169 2.81 -37.39 -16.20
C ILE A 169 2.42 -38.13 -17.48
N ASN A 170 2.37 -37.44 -18.63
CA ASN A 170 2.06 -38.08 -19.91
C ASN A 170 3.09 -39.16 -20.27
N ARG A 171 4.37 -38.95 -19.93
CA ARG A 171 5.42 -39.94 -20.13
C ARG A 171 5.26 -41.14 -19.21
N VAL A 172 4.90 -40.92 -17.94
CA VAL A 172 4.60 -42.00 -16.99
C VAL A 172 3.40 -42.82 -17.45
N ASP A 173 2.33 -42.16 -17.93
CA ASP A 173 1.15 -42.83 -18.47
C ASP A 173 1.51 -43.71 -19.68
N TYR A 174 2.32 -43.19 -20.61
CA TYR A 174 2.82 -43.95 -21.74
C TYR A 174 3.63 -45.20 -21.31
N THR A 175 4.55 -45.05 -20.35
CA THR A 175 5.31 -46.19 -19.83
C THR A 175 4.43 -47.18 -19.07
N ALA A 176 3.43 -46.72 -18.33
CA ALA A 176 2.47 -47.59 -17.66
C ALA A 176 1.66 -48.43 -18.67
N GLN A 177 1.21 -47.82 -19.77
CA GLN A 177 0.53 -48.51 -20.86
C GLN A 177 1.44 -49.53 -21.55
N GLN A 178 2.71 -49.19 -21.81
CA GLN A 178 3.68 -50.16 -22.34
C GLN A 178 3.90 -51.34 -21.38
N ASN A 179 4.04 -51.08 -20.08
CA ASN A 179 4.23 -52.13 -19.08
C ASN A 179 3.01 -53.06 -19.01
N ALA A 180 1.80 -52.51 -19.12
CA ALA A 180 0.58 -53.31 -19.19
C ALA A 180 0.56 -54.20 -20.44
N ALA A 181 0.87 -53.65 -21.62
CA ALA A 181 0.94 -54.42 -22.86
C ALA A 181 2.04 -55.51 -22.81
N ALA A 182 3.22 -55.20 -22.27
CA ALA A 182 4.29 -56.16 -22.10
C ALA A 182 3.93 -57.27 -21.09
N ALA A 183 3.18 -56.94 -20.03
CA ALA A 183 2.67 -57.93 -19.09
C ALA A 183 1.64 -58.86 -19.75
N GLU A 184 0.75 -58.34 -20.59
CA GLU A 184 -0.19 -59.14 -21.39
C GLU A 184 0.55 -60.08 -22.36
N GLU A 185 1.56 -59.57 -23.08
CA GLU A 185 2.39 -60.37 -23.98
C GLU A 185 3.15 -61.47 -23.21
N THR A 186 3.71 -61.14 -22.04
CA THR A 186 4.41 -62.10 -21.19
C THR A 186 3.48 -63.17 -20.65
N ALA A 187 2.25 -62.82 -20.27
CA ALA A 187 1.24 -63.78 -19.83
C ALA A 187 0.86 -64.74 -20.97
N ALA A 188 0.65 -64.22 -22.19
CA ALA A 188 0.38 -65.06 -23.36
C ALA A 188 1.53 -66.00 -23.69
N ALA A 189 2.78 -65.53 -23.63
CA ALA A 189 3.96 -66.37 -23.81
C ALA A 189 4.09 -67.45 -22.72
N ALA A 190 3.73 -67.13 -21.47
CA ALA A 190 3.70 -68.10 -20.38
C ALA A 190 2.65 -69.20 -20.63
N ASP A 191 1.45 -68.84 -21.08
CA ASP A 191 0.41 -69.81 -21.47
C ASP A 191 0.88 -70.72 -22.62
N GLU A 192 1.57 -70.16 -23.62
CA GLU A 192 2.11 -70.94 -24.74
C GLU A 192 3.21 -71.92 -24.30
N LEU A 193 4.09 -71.51 -23.38
CA LEU A 193 5.09 -72.39 -22.78
C LEU A 193 4.47 -73.53 -21.95
N VAL A 194 3.36 -73.26 -21.25
CA VAL A 194 2.58 -74.29 -20.54
C VAL A 194 2.04 -75.31 -21.53
N MET A 195 1.37 -74.87 -22.60
CA MET A 195 0.85 -75.77 -23.65
C MET A 195 1.95 -76.62 -24.31
N GLN A 196 3.11 -76.03 -24.60
CA GLN A 196 4.24 -76.77 -25.17
C GLN A 196 4.79 -77.82 -24.19
N SER A 197 4.87 -77.47 -22.91
CA SER A 197 5.33 -78.41 -21.86
C SER A 197 4.37 -79.60 -21.71
N GLU A 198 3.06 -79.36 -21.75
CA GLU A 198 2.04 -80.42 -21.75
C GLU A 198 2.14 -81.31 -23.00
N SER A 199 2.39 -80.71 -24.17
CA SER A 199 2.59 -81.45 -25.42
C SER A 199 3.84 -82.35 -25.40
N ILE A 200 4.95 -81.85 -24.85
CA ILE A 200 6.18 -82.63 -24.67
C ILE A 200 5.94 -83.79 -23.69
N LEU A 201 5.28 -83.54 -22.55
CA LEU A 201 4.91 -84.58 -21.59
C LEU A 201 4.09 -85.69 -22.26
N THR A 202 3.06 -85.31 -23.03
CA THR A 202 2.23 -86.24 -23.80
C THR A 202 3.07 -87.07 -24.77
N SER A 203 3.97 -86.42 -25.53
CA SER A 203 4.86 -87.10 -26.48
C SER A 203 5.83 -88.09 -25.79
N VAL A 204 6.33 -87.73 -24.61
CA VAL A 204 7.18 -88.61 -23.79
C VAL A 204 6.39 -89.81 -23.26
N GLU A 205 5.15 -89.62 -22.80
CA GLU A 205 4.27 -90.71 -22.39
C GLU A 205 3.98 -91.70 -23.53
N GLU A 206 3.69 -91.17 -24.73
CA GLU A 206 3.50 -91.99 -25.93
C GLU A 206 4.76 -92.82 -26.26
N LEU A 207 5.94 -92.19 -26.26
CA LEU A 207 7.21 -92.88 -26.48
C LEU A 207 7.50 -93.96 -25.43
N LEU A 208 7.25 -93.67 -24.15
CA LEU A 208 7.41 -94.66 -23.07
C LEU A 208 6.51 -95.88 -23.27
N SER A 209 5.27 -95.67 -23.74
CA SER A 209 4.35 -96.76 -24.08
C SER A 209 4.86 -97.62 -25.25
N LEU A 210 5.49 -96.98 -26.25
CA LEU A 210 6.02 -97.63 -27.46
C LEU A 210 7.28 -98.45 -27.20
N VAL A 211 8.11 -98.02 -26.25
CA VAL A 211 9.34 -98.72 -25.82
C VAL A 211 9.04 -99.85 -24.82
N GLY A 212 7.77 -100.06 -24.45
CA GLY A 212 7.35 -101.19 -23.60
C GLY A 212 7.69 -101.03 -22.11
N ILE A 213 8.00 -99.81 -21.66
CA ILE A 213 8.13 -99.50 -20.23
C ILE A 213 6.71 -99.32 -19.68
N SER A 214 6.18 -100.38 -19.07
CA SER A 214 4.86 -100.35 -18.42
C SER A 214 4.85 -99.36 -17.25
N LYS A 215 3.70 -98.73 -17.01
CA LYS A 215 3.40 -97.66 -16.01
C LYS A 215 3.89 -97.89 -14.55
N GLU A 216 4.53 -99.00 -14.21
CA GLU A 216 4.94 -99.34 -12.84
C GLU A 216 6.22 -98.63 -12.32
N ILE A 217 7.04 -98.01 -13.18
CA ILE A 217 8.31 -97.38 -12.72
C ILE A 217 8.15 -95.90 -12.35
N VAL A 218 7.26 -95.15 -13.03
CA VAL A 218 7.12 -93.69 -12.78
C VAL A 218 6.43 -93.39 -11.44
N GLN A 219 5.58 -94.30 -10.94
CA GLN A 219 4.92 -94.13 -9.64
C GLN A 219 5.85 -94.39 -8.44
N LYS A 220 7.09 -94.84 -8.66
CA LYS A 220 8.10 -95.11 -7.61
C LYS A 220 9.19 -94.04 -7.48
N THR A 221 9.16 -92.99 -8.28
CA THR A 221 10.10 -91.86 -8.22
C THR A 221 9.40 -90.51 -7.96
N GLY A 222 8.22 -90.56 -7.35
CA GLY A 222 7.42 -89.39 -6.96
C GLY A 222 7.62 -88.94 -5.50
N GLU A 223 8.81 -89.07 -4.92
CA GLU A 223 9.19 -88.45 -3.65
C GLU A 223 10.53 -87.70 -3.76
#